data_AF-A0A1J0R8E6-F1
#
_entry.id   AF-A0A1J0R8E6-F1
#
_cell.length_a   1.000
_cell.length_b   1.000
_cell.length_c   1.000
_cell.angle_alpha   90.00
_cell.angle_beta   90.00
_cell.angle_gamma   90.00
#
_symmetry.space_group_name_H-M   'P 1'
#
loop_
_entity.id
_entity.type
_entity.pdbx_description
1 polymer ?
#
loop_
_entity_poly.entity_id
_entity_poly.type
_entity_poly.pdbx_seq_one_letter_code
_entity_poly.pdbx_strand_id
1 'polypeptide(L)'
;VLGEIQNDDATELSKLKENSLAKSVCKSIGWTHCKAAETKNKQLADNAEYKVWMKNRSPGWHNDAVNQTIQEIKATAVAIATLGIADAASKVQAKLNEALYGTKSVDDTVQLTTNQGRTREATCGKTGAANSDSLAGDSLKIDVMCLCALQSVGQGAQVCTDSTAATMSIAPQGDTDLADDWKKLKTGCRKLAPTPKLTASALRATATALRAHIAAGRTADKKTNFVLGKLRNNGNDGCKATADGADGACVYYGRGTGAGLRHPIKWATNLEEAVEEMEKAEKAAAHAYVLYQKLNILNHTLGKAAAAPTQPIAQSAPRETQQTPAKELREEAEKECNKKEKDTECTANPKCIWDREAKPPKKKCILSEEGKKAEKE
;
A
#
# COMPACT_ATOMS: atom_id res chain seq x y z
N VAL A 1 21.84 16.76 -29.34
CA VAL A 1 21.78 16.56 -27.86
C VAL A 1 22.76 15.50 -27.36
N LEU A 2 22.46 14.18 -27.37
CA LEU A 2 23.34 13.19 -26.72
C LEU A 2 24.75 13.13 -27.31
N GLY A 3 24.88 13.26 -28.64
CA GLY A 3 26.17 13.36 -29.29
C GLY A 3 26.95 14.63 -28.94
N GLU A 4 26.27 15.76 -28.70
CA GLU A 4 26.94 16.99 -28.23
C GLU A 4 27.47 16.81 -26.80
N ILE A 5 26.70 16.15 -25.91
CA ILE A 5 27.15 15.84 -24.55
C ILE A 5 28.39 14.95 -24.57
N GLN A 6 28.44 13.97 -25.47
CA GLN A 6 29.58 13.08 -25.63
C GLN A 6 30.79 13.77 -26.24
N ASN A 7 30.60 14.57 -27.29
CA ASN A 7 31.67 15.26 -27.99
C ASN A 7 32.32 16.35 -27.13
N ASP A 8 31.54 17.01 -26.27
CA ASP A 8 32.04 18.06 -25.38
C ASP A 8 32.62 17.50 -24.05
N ASP A 9 32.63 16.17 -23.86
CA ASP A 9 32.99 15.48 -22.61
C ASP A 9 32.43 16.16 -21.34
N ALA A 10 31.17 16.59 -21.45
CA ALA A 10 30.58 17.46 -20.45
C ALA A 10 30.27 16.68 -19.17
N THR A 11 30.91 17.08 -18.06
CA THR A 11 30.66 16.56 -16.70
C THR A 11 29.55 17.31 -15.98
N GLU A 12 29.24 18.53 -16.42
CA GLU A 12 28.24 19.43 -15.84
C GLU A 12 27.59 20.30 -16.92
N LEU A 13 26.40 20.83 -16.64
CA LEU A 13 25.59 21.60 -17.60
C LEU A 13 26.32 22.84 -18.14
N SER A 14 27.14 23.50 -17.31
CA SER A 14 27.89 24.71 -17.66
C SER A 14 28.89 24.48 -18.79
N LYS A 15 29.44 23.26 -18.90
CA LYS A 15 30.44 22.88 -19.92
C LYS A 15 29.86 22.69 -21.32
N LEU A 16 28.54 22.61 -21.46
CA LEU A 16 27.91 22.62 -22.78
C LEU A 16 27.94 24.03 -23.38
N LYS A 17 28.10 24.12 -24.71
CA LYS A 17 28.09 25.40 -25.44
C LYS A 17 26.80 26.18 -25.16
N GLU A 18 26.93 27.48 -24.85
CA GLU A 18 25.86 28.40 -24.40
C GLU A 18 24.56 28.32 -25.23
N ASN A 19 24.68 28.14 -26.54
CA ASN A 19 23.55 28.11 -27.50
C ASN A 19 23.30 26.73 -28.12
N SER A 20 23.86 25.66 -27.53
CA SER A 20 23.64 24.30 -28.02
C SER A 20 22.23 23.80 -27.72
N LEU A 21 21.71 22.97 -28.63
CA LEU A 21 20.46 22.26 -28.40
C LEU A 21 20.57 21.36 -27.16
N ALA A 22 21.76 20.76 -26.91
CA ALA A 22 22.02 20.01 -25.69
C ALA A 22 21.83 20.85 -24.43
N LYS A 23 22.40 22.06 -24.35
CA LYS A 23 22.27 22.91 -23.16
C LYS A 23 20.81 23.30 -22.91
N SER A 24 20.08 23.66 -23.97
CA SER A 24 18.66 23.99 -23.88
C SER A 24 17.81 22.83 -23.36
N VAL A 25 17.94 21.64 -23.98
CA VAL A 25 17.18 20.45 -23.59
C VAL A 25 17.54 20.00 -22.18
N CYS A 26 18.83 19.93 -21.83
CA CYS A 26 19.27 19.48 -20.51
C CYS A 26 18.96 20.47 -19.39
N LYS A 27 18.81 21.76 -19.69
CA LYS A 27 18.28 22.75 -18.75
C LYS A 27 16.79 22.50 -18.47
N SER A 28 16.02 22.10 -19.47
CA SER A 28 14.58 21.82 -19.34
C SER A 28 14.28 20.52 -18.58
N ILE A 29 14.99 19.43 -18.89
CA ILE A 29 14.71 18.11 -18.29
C ILE A 29 15.61 17.77 -17.07
N GLY A 30 16.61 18.62 -16.80
CA GLY A 30 17.59 18.42 -15.75
C GLY A 30 18.84 17.64 -16.21
N TRP A 31 20.00 18.09 -15.73
CA TRP A 31 21.31 17.53 -16.11
C TRP A 31 21.45 16.04 -15.78
N THR A 32 20.98 15.61 -14.62
CA THR A 32 21.03 14.21 -14.17
C THR A 32 20.31 13.29 -15.14
N HIS A 33 19.14 13.68 -15.65
CA HIS A 33 18.41 12.90 -16.65
C HIS A 33 19.15 12.84 -17.98
N CYS A 34 19.77 13.95 -18.41
CA CYS A 34 20.60 13.97 -19.61
C CYS A 34 21.81 13.02 -19.51
N LYS A 35 22.51 13.00 -18.37
CA LYS A 35 23.64 12.08 -18.14
C LYS A 35 23.20 10.62 -18.04
N ALA A 36 22.06 10.35 -17.41
CA ALA A 36 21.48 9.01 -17.39
C ALA A 36 21.11 8.54 -18.81
N ALA A 37 20.50 9.41 -19.62
CA ALA A 37 20.17 9.12 -21.02
C ALA A 37 21.41 8.89 -21.88
N GLU A 38 22.47 9.69 -21.70
CA GLU A 38 23.75 9.53 -22.39
C GLU A 38 24.46 8.22 -22.01
N THR A 39 24.46 7.88 -20.72
CA THR A 39 24.98 6.59 -20.23
C THR A 39 24.18 5.43 -20.83
N LYS A 40 22.86 5.51 -20.83
CA LYS A 40 22.00 4.46 -21.38
C LYS A 40 22.18 4.33 -22.89
N ASN A 41 22.34 5.43 -23.61
CA ASN A 41 22.66 5.45 -25.04
C ASN A 41 23.99 4.73 -25.33
N LYS A 42 25.04 4.94 -24.52
CA LYS A 42 26.30 4.20 -24.63
C LYS A 42 26.10 2.70 -24.43
N GLN A 43 25.33 2.30 -23.41
CA GLN A 43 25.03 0.89 -23.13
C GLN A 43 24.23 0.23 -24.25
N LEU A 44 23.36 0.99 -24.93
CA LEU A 44 22.54 0.49 -26.03
C LEU A 44 23.20 0.63 -27.39
N ALA A 45 24.42 1.17 -27.48
CA ALA A 45 25.09 1.46 -28.73
C ALA A 45 25.17 0.22 -29.65
N ASP A 46 25.28 -0.98 -29.07
CA ASP A 46 25.33 -2.25 -29.79
C ASP A 46 24.01 -3.03 -29.89
N ASN A 47 22.94 -2.57 -29.23
CA ASN A 47 21.65 -3.23 -29.30
C ASN A 47 21.03 -3.11 -30.71
N ALA A 48 20.63 -4.25 -31.29
CA ALA A 48 20.13 -4.32 -32.67
C ALA A 48 18.84 -3.50 -32.88
N GLU A 49 17.91 -3.54 -31.93
CA GLU A 49 16.64 -2.81 -32.00
C GLU A 49 16.88 -1.29 -31.89
N TYR A 50 17.82 -0.89 -31.03
CA TYR A 50 18.24 0.50 -30.86
C TYR A 50 18.91 1.06 -32.12
N LYS A 51 19.78 0.27 -32.77
CA LYS A 51 20.39 0.64 -34.06
C LYS A 51 19.33 0.82 -35.15
N VAL A 52 18.35 -0.10 -35.23
CA VAL A 52 17.23 0.00 -36.18
C VAL A 52 16.40 1.26 -35.93
N TRP A 53 16.08 1.55 -34.67
CA TRP A 53 15.36 2.75 -34.26
C TRP A 53 16.10 4.04 -34.66
N MET A 54 17.39 4.12 -34.33
CA MET A 54 18.23 5.29 -34.66
C MET A 54 18.30 5.54 -36.17
N LYS A 55 18.33 4.47 -36.97
CA LYS A 55 18.37 4.54 -38.44
C LYS A 55 17.04 5.00 -39.04
N ASN A 56 15.92 4.61 -38.44
CA ASN A 56 14.58 4.84 -38.98
C ASN A 56 13.86 6.07 -38.38
N ARG A 57 14.48 6.80 -37.44
CA ARG A 57 13.85 7.97 -36.82
C ARG A 57 13.54 9.03 -37.88
N SER A 58 12.25 9.36 -38.05
CA SER A 58 11.81 10.32 -39.08
C SER A 58 11.69 11.74 -38.52
N PRO A 59 12.03 12.81 -39.26
CA PRO A 59 11.99 14.19 -38.75
C PRO A 59 10.59 14.81 -38.56
N GLY A 60 9.48 14.14 -38.91
CA GLY A 60 8.11 14.70 -38.82
C GLY A 60 6.99 13.66 -38.61
N TRP A 61 5.83 14.12 -38.08
CA TRP A 61 4.58 13.42 -37.63
C TRP A 61 4.77 12.17 -36.73
N HIS A 62 5.70 11.28 -37.03
CA HIS A 62 6.14 10.20 -36.11
C HIS A 62 6.50 10.73 -34.73
N ASN A 63 6.83 12.02 -34.63
CA ASN A 63 6.99 12.74 -33.37
C ASN A 63 5.72 12.80 -32.52
N ASP A 64 4.49 12.91 -33.03
CA ASP A 64 3.32 13.13 -32.16
C ASP A 64 2.92 11.86 -31.40
N ALA A 65 2.84 10.71 -32.07
CA ALA A 65 2.56 9.42 -31.43
C ALA A 65 3.71 8.99 -30.49
N VAL A 66 4.96 9.22 -30.91
CA VAL A 66 6.14 8.98 -30.07
C VAL A 66 6.17 9.92 -28.87
N ASN A 67 5.91 11.22 -29.07
CA ASN A 67 5.87 12.22 -28.02
C ASN A 67 4.73 11.93 -27.05
N GLN A 68 3.52 11.60 -27.54
CA GLN A 68 2.39 11.22 -26.70
C GLN A 68 2.74 10.00 -25.85
N THR A 69 3.30 8.94 -26.45
CA THR A 69 3.71 7.74 -25.72
C THR A 69 4.78 8.07 -24.68
N ILE A 70 5.75 8.93 -24.99
CA ILE A 70 6.77 9.41 -24.04
C ILE A 70 6.13 10.20 -22.90
N GLN A 71 5.15 11.07 -23.17
CA GLN A 71 4.44 11.81 -22.12
C GLN A 71 3.65 10.86 -21.22
N GLU A 72 3.01 9.84 -21.78
CA GLU A 72 2.30 8.83 -20.99
C GLU A 72 3.26 7.99 -20.14
N ILE A 73 4.45 7.64 -20.66
CA ILE A 73 5.51 6.97 -19.90
C ILE A 73 5.95 7.85 -18.73
N LYS A 74 6.22 9.15 -18.97
CA LYS A 74 6.60 10.10 -17.93
C LYS A 74 5.52 10.23 -16.86
N ALA A 75 4.27 10.42 -17.26
CA ALA A 75 3.14 10.53 -16.34
C ALA A 75 2.96 9.26 -15.51
N THR A 76 3.12 8.08 -16.13
CA THR A 76 3.03 6.79 -15.43
C THR A 76 4.19 6.60 -14.46
N ALA A 77 5.42 6.98 -14.82
CA ALA A 77 6.57 6.93 -13.93
C ALA A 77 6.42 7.88 -12.73
N VAL A 78 5.92 9.09 -12.95
CA VAL A 78 5.57 10.04 -11.87
C VAL A 78 4.49 9.44 -10.97
N ALA A 79 3.43 8.87 -11.55
CA ALA A 79 2.35 8.24 -10.78
C ALA A 79 2.90 7.13 -9.86
N ILE A 80 3.79 6.26 -10.37
CA ILE A 80 4.45 5.22 -9.55
C ILE A 80 5.27 5.84 -8.41
N ALA A 81 6.09 6.86 -8.72
CA ALA A 81 6.92 7.53 -7.71
C ALA A 81 6.06 8.18 -6.59
N THR A 82 4.87 8.66 -6.92
CA THR A 82 3.94 9.28 -5.96
C THR A 82 3.14 8.29 -5.11
N LEU A 83 3.21 6.98 -5.38
CA LEU A 83 2.47 5.97 -4.60
C LEU A 83 2.97 5.80 -3.16
N GLY A 84 4.17 6.30 -2.82
CA GLY A 84 4.63 6.34 -1.43
C GLY A 84 4.85 4.97 -0.78
N ILE A 85 5.15 3.91 -1.55
CA ILE A 85 5.28 2.54 -1.03
C ILE A 85 6.34 2.44 0.10
N ALA A 86 7.49 3.09 -0.07
CA ALA A 86 8.55 3.09 0.95
C ALA A 86 8.15 3.85 2.23
N ASP A 87 7.40 4.94 2.08
CA ASP A 87 6.86 5.72 3.19
C ASP A 87 5.81 4.90 3.96
N ALA A 88 4.92 4.20 3.27
CA ALA A 88 3.95 3.30 3.88
C ALA A 88 4.63 2.18 4.68
N ALA A 89 5.66 1.52 4.14
CA ALA A 89 6.41 0.50 4.87
C ALA A 89 7.08 1.05 6.14
N SER A 90 7.62 2.27 6.07
CA SER A 90 8.24 2.95 7.21
C SER A 90 7.21 3.29 8.29
N LYS A 91 6.01 3.73 7.90
CA LYS A 91 4.88 4.01 8.81
C LYS A 91 4.39 2.75 9.51
N VAL A 92 4.24 1.64 8.77
CA VAL A 92 3.89 0.33 9.36
C VAL A 92 4.92 -0.05 10.41
N GLN A 93 6.21 0.01 10.09
CA GLN A 93 7.27 -0.35 11.05
C GLN A 93 7.26 0.55 12.29
N ALA A 94 7.06 1.86 12.12
CA ALA A 94 6.96 2.78 13.24
C ALA A 94 5.81 2.42 14.17
N LYS A 95 4.62 2.08 13.62
CA LYS A 95 3.45 1.68 14.42
C LYS A 95 3.63 0.34 15.12
N LEU A 96 4.26 -0.63 14.46
CA LEU A 96 4.64 -1.90 15.09
C LEU A 96 5.63 -1.69 16.24
N ASN A 97 6.60 -0.79 16.08
CA ASN A 97 7.53 -0.43 17.15
C ASN A 97 6.82 0.30 18.30
N GLU A 98 5.93 1.24 18.01
CA GLU A 98 5.15 1.95 19.03
C GLU A 98 4.28 0.97 19.82
N ALA A 99 3.71 -0.06 19.18
CA ALA A 99 3.00 -1.13 19.86
C ALA A 99 3.90 -2.00 20.73
N LEU A 100 5.07 -2.40 20.21
CA LEU A 100 5.96 -3.34 20.90
C LEU A 100 6.76 -2.68 22.02
N TYR A 101 7.39 -1.55 21.74
CA TYR A 101 8.37 -0.88 22.61
C TYR A 101 7.84 0.39 23.28
N GLY A 102 6.74 0.95 22.79
CA GLY A 102 6.20 2.25 23.24
C GLY A 102 6.82 3.46 22.53
N THR A 103 7.78 3.24 21.63
CA THR A 103 8.49 4.28 20.88
C THR A 103 8.59 3.88 19.39
N LYS A 104 8.88 4.84 18.51
CA LYS A 104 8.97 4.58 17.06
C LYS A 104 10.18 3.72 16.65
N SER A 105 11.19 3.66 17.50
CA SER A 105 12.42 2.89 17.31
C SER A 105 12.47 1.69 18.24
N VAL A 106 13.39 0.77 17.99
CA VAL A 106 13.66 -0.31 18.93
C VAL A 106 14.23 0.29 20.22
N ASP A 107 13.63 -0.08 21.34
CA ASP A 107 14.12 0.26 22.68
C ASP A 107 13.84 -0.92 23.61
N ASP A 108 14.90 -1.60 24.01
CA ASP A 108 14.83 -2.77 24.87
C ASP A 108 14.81 -2.43 26.36
N THR A 109 15.04 -1.17 26.73
CA THR A 109 15.05 -0.76 28.13
C THR A 109 13.67 -0.93 28.75
N VAL A 110 13.60 -1.43 29.97
CA VAL A 110 12.34 -1.61 30.68
C VAL A 110 12.56 -1.63 32.18
N GLN A 111 11.82 -0.80 32.88
CA GLN A 111 11.82 -0.72 34.33
C GLN A 111 10.38 -0.91 34.82
N LEU A 112 10.20 -1.77 35.82
CA LEU A 112 8.90 -1.96 36.48
C LEU A 112 8.79 -1.19 37.80
N THR A 113 9.92 -0.77 38.35
CA THR A 113 10.03 0.03 39.57
C THR A 113 10.92 1.24 39.30
N THR A 114 10.92 2.21 40.21
CA THR A 114 11.92 3.29 40.22
C THR A 114 12.35 3.63 41.64
N ASN A 115 13.55 4.19 41.81
CA ASN A 115 14.02 4.73 43.08
C ASN A 115 13.17 5.93 43.56
N GLN A 116 12.41 6.55 42.65
CA GLN A 116 11.47 7.64 42.92
C GLN A 116 10.12 7.14 43.46
N GLY A 117 10.00 5.85 43.79
CA GLY A 117 8.84 5.30 44.48
C GLY A 117 7.78 4.68 43.56
N ARG A 118 8.02 4.55 42.25
CA ARG A 118 7.11 3.78 41.38
C ARG A 118 7.23 2.29 41.75
N THR A 119 6.14 1.70 42.21
CA THR A 119 6.04 0.28 42.50
C THR A 119 5.60 -0.53 41.27
N ARG A 120 5.74 -1.85 41.33
CA ARG A 120 5.32 -2.72 40.22
C ARG A 120 3.83 -2.61 39.95
N GLU A 121 2.98 -2.58 40.97
CA GLU A 121 1.54 -2.40 40.80
C GLU A 121 1.17 -0.98 40.35
N ALA A 122 2.01 0.03 40.60
CA ALA A 122 1.83 1.33 39.97
C ALA A 122 2.08 1.25 38.45
N THR A 123 3.12 0.51 38.02
CA THR A 123 3.42 0.28 36.60
C THR A 123 2.36 -0.60 35.92
N CYS A 124 2.10 -1.78 36.48
CA CYS A 124 1.30 -2.87 35.90
C CYS A 124 -0.21 -2.77 36.19
N GLY A 125 -0.59 -1.84 37.08
CA GLY A 125 -1.98 -1.57 37.46
C GLY A 125 -2.35 -2.15 38.82
N LYS A 126 -3.05 -1.33 39.62
CA LYS A 126 -3.65 -1.71 40.89
C LYS A 126 -5.17 -1.73 40.77
N THR A 127 -5.79 -2.86 41.08
CA THR A 127 -7.24 -3.01 41.02
C THR A 127 -7.96 -2.04 41.94
N GLY A 128 -9.05 -1.45 41.49
CA GLY A 128 -9.83 -0.47 42.28
C GLY A 128 -9.17 0.89 42.47
N ALA A 129 -7.97 1.13 41.91
CA ALA A 129 -7.31 2.43 41.91
C ALA A 129 -7.53 3.20 40.59
N ALA A 130 -7.26 4.51 40.62
CA ALA A 130 -7.36 5.37 39.43
C ALA A 130 -6.30 5.04 38.36
N ASN A 131 -5.14 4.49 38.77
CA ASN A 131 -4.04 4.09 37.89
C ASN A 131 -3.57 5.20 36.94
N SER A 132 -3.56 6.46 37.40
CA SER A 132 -3.19 7.63 36.59
C SER A 132 -1.75 7.55 36.06
N ASP A 133 -0.83 6.99 36.84
CA ASP A 133 0.60 6.85 36.48
C ASP A 133 0.97 5.46 35.96
N SER A 134 -0.03 4.62 35.66
CA SER A 134 0.20 3.27 35.17
C SER A 134 0.61 3.26 33.71
N LEU A 135 1.58 2.40 33.41
CA LEU A 135 2.08 2.13 32.06
C LEU A 135 1.42 0.89 31.43
N ALA A 136 0.46 0.26 32.13
CA ALA A 136 -0.34 -0.83 31.61
C ALA A 136 -1.05 -0.40 30.31
N GLY A 137 -0.80 -1.14 29.24
CA GLY A 137 -1.33 -0.88 27.91
C GLY A 137 -0.53 0.10 27.05
N ASP A 138 0.56 0.70 27.56
CA ASP A 138 1.39 1.61 26.77
C ASP A 138 2.20 0.88 25.69
N SER A 139 2.72 -0.30 26.02
CA SER A 139 3.47 -1.17 25.08
C SER A 139 3.34 -2.64 25.47
N LEU A 140 3.46 -3.55 24.49
CA LEU A 140 3.52 -4.98 24.75
C LEU A 140 4.74 -5.37 25.58
N LYS A 141 5.89 -4.67 25.44
CA LYS A 141 7.08 -4.86 26.28
C LYS A 141 6.75 -4.69 27.76
N ILE A 142 6.10 -3.59 28.13
CA ILE A 142 5.71 -3.34 29.53
C ILE A 142 4.74 -4.41 30.01
N ASP A 143 3.69 -4.69 29.25
CA ASP A 143 2.66 -5.65 29.64
C ASP A 143 3.23 -7.07 29.80
N VAL A 144 4.10 -7.52 28.87
CA VAL A 144 4.78 -8.81 28.97
C VAL A 144 5.71 -8.84 30.17
N MET A 145 6.47 -7.78 30.45
CA MET A 145 7.34 -7.75 31.63
C MET A 145 6.55 -7.73 32.94
N CYS A 146 5.39 -7.08 32.98
CA CYS A 146 4.46 -7.16 34.10
C CYS A 146 3.99 -8.59 34.40
N LEU A 147 3.79 -9.40 33.37
CA LEU A 147 3.42 -10.82 33.49
C LEU A 147 4.60 -11.72 33.84
N CYS A 148 5.77 -11.45 33.26
CA CYS A 148 6.83 -12.45 33.17
C CYS A 148 8.05 -12.16 34.03
N ALA A 149 8.33 -10.88 34.35
CA ALA A 149 9.51 -10.53 35.12
C ALA A 149 9.47 -11.12 36.53
N LEU A 150 10.64 -11.43 37.09
CA LEU A 150 10.81 -11.91 38.46
C LEU A 150 10.05 -11.03 39.45
N GLN A 151 9.52 -11.63 40.52
CA GLN A 151 9.04 -10.85 41.66
C GLN A 151 10.24 -10.33 42.47
N SER A 152 11.17 -11.23 42.77
CA SER A 152 12.44 -10.98 43.45
C SER A 152 13.43 -12.09 43.09
N VAL A 153 14.67 -11.99 43.58
CA VAL A 153 15.70 -13.01 43.36
C VAL A 153 15.19 -14.39 43.83
N GLY A 154 15.21 -15.38 42.92
CA GLY A 154 14.77 -16.75 43.20
C GLY A 154 13.26 -16.98 43.10
N GLN A 155 12.44 -15.97 42.79
CA GLN A 155 10.98 -16.09 42.72
C GLN A 155 10.42 -15.75 41.33
N GLY A 156 9.77 -16.75 40.71
CA GLY A 156 9.01 -16.54 39.47
C GLY A 156 9.85 -16.56 38.18
N ALA A 157 11.00 -17.23 38.17
CA ALA A 157 11.94 -17.22 37.04
C ALA A 157 11.37 -17.78 35.72
N GLN A 158 10.34 -18.61 35.81
CA GLN A 158 9.78 -19.37 34.68
C GLN A 158 8.26 -19.15 34.50
N VAL A 159 7.70 -18.07 35.06
CA VAL A 159 6.23 -17.82 35.05
C VAL A 159 5.63 -17.84 33.63
N CYS A 160 6.38 -17.40 32.62
CA CYS A 160 5.93 -17.34 31.23
C CYS A 160 6.56 -18.38 30.31
N THR A 161 7.38 -19.30 30.81
CA THR A 161 8.12 -20.24 29.95
C THR A 161 8.69 -21.42 30.69
N ASP A 162 8.60 -22.60 30.07
CA ASP A 162 9.29 -23.81 30.54
C ASP A 162 10.75 -23.89 30.01
N SER A 163 11.19 -22.91 29.22
CA SER A 163 12.52 -22.88 28.61
C SER A 163 13.56 -22.21 29.52
N THR A 164 14.67 -22.90 29.77
CA THR A 164 15.82 -22.35 30.50
C THR A 164 16.43 -21.14 29.79
N ALA A 165 16.38 -21.09 28.46
CA ALA A 165 16.89 -19.98 27.65
C ALA A 165 16.05 -18.68 27.77
N ALA A 166 14.81 -18.80 28.22
CA ALA A 166 13.90 -17.67 28.43
C ALA A 166 13.65 -17.42 29.93
N THR A 167 14.45 -18.02 30.82
CA THR A 167 14.32 -17.87 32.27
C THR A 167 14.80 -16.49 32.73
N MET A 168 13.99 -15.84 33.57
CA MET A 168 14.27 -14.52 34.12
C MET A 168 15.30 -14.61 35.24
N SER A 169 16.14 -13.59 35.35
CA SER A 169 17.27 -13.56 36.29
C SER A 169 17.48 -12.24 37.01
N ILE A 170 16.80 -11.17 36.57
CA ILE A 170 16.99 -9.82 37.08
C ILE A 170 15.77 -9.42 37.91
N ALA A 171 15.99 -9.06 39.17
CA ALA A 171 14.92 -8.61 40.06
C ALA A 171 14.55 -7.14 39.76
N PRO A 172 13.26 -6.78 39.68
CA PRO A 172 12.81 -5.41 39.47
C PRO A 172 12.89 -4.62 40.79
N GLN A 173 14.06 -4.04 41.08
CA GLN A 173 14.28 -3.20 42.25
C GLN A 173 14.88 -1.84 41.86
N GLY A 174 14.35 -0.76 42.44
CA GLY A 174 14.83 0.59 42.15
C GLY A 174 14.76 0.90 40.65
N ASP A 175 15.80 1.51 40.11
CA ASP A 175 15.93 1.84 38.68
C ASP A 175 16.55 0.70 37.85
N THR A 176 16.46 -0.56 38.28
CA THR A 176 17.05 -1.70 37.55
C THR A 176 16.40 -1.86 36.17
N ASP A 177 17.22 -1.83 35.12
CA ASP A 177 16.81 -2.13 33.75
C ASP A 177 16.74 -3.65 33.53
N LEU A 178 15.61 -4.11 33.00
CA LEU A 178 15.31 -5.51 32.73
C LEU A 178 15.52 -5.88 31.25
N ALA A 179 16.23 -5.05 30.47
CA ALA A 179 16.44 -5.23 29.03
C ALA A 179 16.94 -6.62 28.65
N ASP A 180 17.85 -7.21 29.42
CA ASP A 180 18.41 -8.53 29.10
C ASP A 180 17.39 -9.66 29.31
N ASP A 181 16.56 -9.57 30.34
CA ASP A 181 15.44 -10.50 30.55
C ASP A 181 14.35 -10.30 29.48
N TRP A 182 14.07 -9.07 29.06
CA TRP A 182 13.20 -8.81 27.91
C TRP A 182 13.73 -9.44 26.61
N LYS A 183 15.04 -9.33 26.33
CA LYS A 183 15.66 -9.96 25.15
C LYS A 183 15.55 -11.49 25.17
N LYS A 184 15.66 -12.11 26.35
CA LYS A 184 15.43 -13.56 26.51
C LYS A 184 13.99 -13.94 26.15
N LEU A 185 12.99 -13.19 26.64
CA LEU A 185 11.58 -13.42 26.29
C LEU A 185 11.32 -13.25 24.80
N LYS A 186 11.85 -12.18 24.17
CA LYS A 186 11.76 -12.00 22.71
C LYS A 186 12.32 -13.21 21.94
N THR A 187 13.48 -13.70 22.38
CA THR A 187 14.15 -14.85 21.75
C THR A 187 13.33 -16.13 21.95
N GLY A 188 12.77 -16.34 23.14
CA GLY A 188 11.87 -17.46 23.44
C GLY A 188 10.59 -17.41 22.60
N CYS A 189 9.95 -16.24 22.52
CA CYS A 189 8.73 -16.02 21.74
C CYS A 189 8.90 -16.39 20.26
N ARG A 190 10.03 -16.01 19.64
CA ARG A 190 10.36 -16.39 18.25
C ARG A 190 10.46 -17.90 18.02
N LYS A 191 10.68 -18.70 19.07
CA LYS A 191 10.75 -20.16 18.97
C LYS A 191 9.37 -20.83 19.13
N LEU A 192 8.38 -20.14 19.71
CA LEU A 192 7.07 -20.70 20.03
C LEU A 192 6.10 -20.76 18.85
N ALA A 193 6.33 -20.01 17.77
CA ALA A 193 5.49 -20.04 16.59
C ALA A 193 6.33 -19.97 15.30
N PRO A 194 5.99 -20.76 14.26
CA PRO A 194 6.52 -20.51 12.93
C PRO A 194 6.11 -19.10 12.53
N THR A 195 7.05 -18.24 12.14
CA THR A 195 6.79 -16.86 11.71
C THR A 195 5.91 -16.90 10.45
N PRO A 196 4.57 -16.74 10.55
CA PRO A 196 3.78 -16.63 9.33
C PRO A 196 4.10 -15.28 8.70
N LYS A 197 3.89 -15.15 7.39
CA LYS A 197 3.99 -13.85 6.73
C LYS A 197 3.03 -12.88 7.43
N LEU A 198 3.55 -11.77 7.93
CA LEU A 198 2.74 -10.71 8.54
C LEU A 198 1.77 -10.17 7.47
N THR A 199 0.47 -10.20 7.76
CA THR A 199 -0.59 -9.66 6.90
C THR A 199 -1.51 -8.77 7.73
N ALA A 200 -2.17 -7.81 7.07
CA ALA A 200 -3.12 -6.91 7.71
C ALA A 200 -4.26 -7.69 8.42
N SER A 201 -4.78 -8.73 7.78
CA SER A 201 -5.85 -9.56 8.33
C SER A 201 -5.42 -10.36 9.56
N ALA A 202 -4.25 -11.00 9.53
CA ALA A 202 -3.72 -11.76 10.66
C ALA A 202 -3.42 -10.85 11.85
N LEU A 203 -2.84 -9.68 11.59
CA LEU A 203 -2.54 -8.70 12.64
C LEU A 203 -3.81 -8.16 13.28
N ARG A 204 -4.82 -7.80 12.48
CA ARG A 204 -6.14 -7.38 12.95
C ARG A 204 -6.80 -8.45 13.81
N ALA A 205 -6.87 -9.68 13.32
CA ALA A 205 -7.46 -10.80 14.05
C ALA A 205 -6.76 -11.03 15.40
N THR A 206 -5.42 -10.97 15.42
CA THR A 206 -4.63 -11.13 16.64
C THR A 206 -4.89 -10.01 17.64
N ALA A 207 -4.90 -8.75 17.20
CA ALA A 207 -5.19 -7.60 18.05
C ALA A 207 -6.61 -7.66 18.65
N THR A 208 -7.61 -8.00 17.83
CA THR A 208 -9.00 -8.19 18.28
C THR A 208 -9.11 -9.33 19.28
N ALA A 209 -8.50 -10.49 19.02
CA ALA A 209 -8.53 -11.63 19.91
C ALA A 209 -7.88 -11.30 21.27
N LEU A 210 -6.74 -10.60 21.27
CA LEU A 210 -6.06 -10.22 22.50
C LEU A 210 -6.87 -9.20 23.30
N ARG A 211 -7.49 -8.20 22.64
CA ARG A 211 -8.42 -7.27 23.31
C ARG A 211 -9.61 -7.99 23.94
N ALA A 212 -10.22 -8.92 23.22
CA ALA A 212 -11.34 -9.72 23.73
C ALA A 212 -10.91 -10.57 24.93
N HIS A 213 -9.73 -11.18 24.87
CA HIS A 213 -9.15 -11.94 25.97
C HIS A 213 -8.93 -11.07 27.22
N ILE A 214 -8.37 -9.88 27.03
CA ILE A 214 -8.17 -8.90 28.11
C ILE A 214 -9.52 -8.49 28.72
N ALA A 215 -10.50 -8.13 27.90
CA ALA A 215 -11.82 -7.70 28.35
C ALA A 215 -12.56 -8.79 29.15
N ALA A 216 -12.38 -10.06 28.78
CA ALA A 216 -12.96 -11.20 29.48
C ALA A 216 -12.23 -11.57 30.78
N GLY A 217 -10.98 -11.14 30.94
CA GLY A 217 -10.16 -11.45 32.10
C GLY A 217 -10.65 -10.72 33.35
N ARG A 218 -10.82 -11.48 34.44
CA ARG A 218 -11.45 -11.02 35.68
C ARG A 218 -10.95 -11.77 36.91
N THR A 219 -11.13 -11.15 38.07
CA THR A 219 -10.89 -11.80 39.38
C THR A 219 -11.90 -12.92 39.64
N ALA A 220 -11.59 -13.81 40.59
CA ALA A 220 -12.46 -14.95 40.92
C ALA A 220 -13.86 -14.52 41.42
N ASP A 221 -13.92 -13.40 42.14
CA ASP A 221 -15.16 -12.78 42.61
C ASP A 221 -15.88 -11.92 41.55
N LYS A 222 -15.31 -11.81 40.34
CA LYS A 222 -15.83 -11.10 39.16
C LYS A 222 -16.03 -9.60 39.37
N LYS A 223 -15.43 -9.00 40.41
CA LYS A 223 -15.54 -7.56 40.69
C LYS A 223 -14.57 -6.72 39.86
N THR A 224 -13.45 -7.31 39.45
CA THR A 224 -12.46 -6.66 38.58
C THR A 224 -12.49 -7.31 37.20
N ASN A 225 -12.56 -6.50 36.14
CA ASN A 225 -12.50 -6.94 34.73
C ASN A 225 -11.32 -6.24 34.01
N PHE A 226 -11.06 -6.58 32.76
CA PHE A 226 -9.93 -6.03 31.97
C PHE A 226 -8.57 -6.35 32.60
N VAL A 227 -8.37 -7.62 32.92
CA VAL A 227 -7.12 -8.15 33.50
C VAL A 227 -6.48 -9.11 32.50
N LEU A 228 -5.19 -8.95 32.23
CA LEU A 228 -4.38 -9.96 31.58
C LEU A 228 -3.52 -10.68 32.62
N GLY A 229 -3.35 -11.99 32.50
CA GLY A 229 -2.60 -12.79 33.47
C GLY A 229 -3.46 -13.28 34.62
N LYS A 230 -2.84 -13.59 35.76
CA LYS A 230 -3.50 -14.27 36.88
C LYS A 230 -3.42 -13.44 38.15
N LEU A 231 -4.59 -13.08 38.66
CA LEU A 231 -4.79 -12.55 40.02
C LEU A 231 -5.29 -13.66 40.95
N ARG A 232 -4.92 -13.58 42.23
CA ARG A 232 -5.44 -14.47 43.27
C ARG A 232 -6.60 -13.82 44.03
N ASN A 233 -7.47 -14.65 44.61
CA ASN A 233 -8.58 -14.21 45.47
C ASN A 233 -9.42 -13.08 44.81
N ASN A 234 -9.62 -11.98 45.54
CA ASN A 234 -10.37 -10.80 45.08
C ASN A 234 -9.52 -9.80 44.27
N GLY A 235 -8.22 -10.06 44.10
CA GLY A 235 -7.35 -9.22 43.29
C GLY A 235 -6.90 -7.90 43.92
N ASN A 236 -7.37 -7.55 45.14
CA ASN A 236 -7.29 -6.20 45.71
C ASN A 236 -5.87 -5.61 45.79
N ASP A 237 -4.85 -6.47 45.87
CA ASP A 237 -3.46 -6.05 45.99
C ASP A 237 -2.82 -5.69 44.64
N GLY A 238 -3.49 -5.97 43.52
CA GLY A 238 -3.06 -5.56 42.18
C GLY A 238 -1.99 -6.45 41.55
N CYS A 239 -1.27 -5.91 40.56
CA CYS A 239 -0.30 -6.67 39.77
C CYS A 239 1.13 -6.58 40.33
N LYS A 240 1.38 -7.29 41.43
CA LYS A 240 2.69 -7.34 42.14
C LYS A 240 3.55 -8.56 41.83
N ALA A 241 2.98 -9.56 41.17
CA ALA A 241 3.61 -10.84 40.86
C ALA A 241 4.04 -11.70 42.07
N THR A 242 3.41 -11.57 43.24
CA THR A 242 3.70 -12.47 44.36
C THR A 242 2.85 -13.74 44.30
N ALA A 243 3.32 -14.80 44.96
CA ALA A 243 2.59 -16.07 45.05
C ALA A 243 1.59 -16.10 46.22
N ASP A 244 1.68 -15.12 47.13
CA ASP A 244 0.96 -15.05 48.39
C ASP A 244 -0.12 -13.94 48.34
N GLY A 245 -1.20 -14.08 49.10
CA GLY A 245 -2.22 -13.01 49.19
C GLY A 245 -3.15 -12.88 47.98
N ALA A 246 -3.63 -11.66 47.72
CA ALA A 246 -4.63 -11.34 46.69
C ALA A 246 -4.05 -10.63 45.46
N ASP A 247 -2.73 -10.61 45.27
CA ASP A 247 -2.09 -10.11 44.04
C ASP A 247 -1.79 -11.24 43.05
N GLY A 248 -1.08 -10.91 41.97
CA GLY A 248 -0.51 -11.89 41.07
C GLY A 248 0.25 -11.28 39.89
N ALA A 249 0.74 -12.15 39.00
CA ALA A 249 1.42 -11.77 37.78
C ALA A 249 0.37 -11.39 36.73
N CYS A 250 0.12 -10.09 36.59
CA CYS A 250 -0.94 -9.57 35.74
C CYS A 250 -0.65 -8.19 35.16
N VAL A 251 -1.56 -7.74 34.31
CA VAL A 251 -1.73 -6.36 33.87
C VAL A 251 -3.19 -5.98 34.08
N TYR A 252 -3.45 -4.86 34.74
CA TYR A 252 -4.81 -4.35 34.92
C TYR A 252 -5.00 -3.07 34.11
N TYR A 253 -5.86 -3.14 33.11
CA TYR A 253 -6.15 -2.02 32.20
C TYR A 253 -7.29 -1.14 32.73
N GLY A 254 -7.94 -1.57 33.81
CA GLY A 254 -9.04 -0.87 34.45
C GLY A 254 -8.65 0.47 35.06
N ARG A 255 -9.07 1.60 34.50
CA ARG A 255 -8.82 2.94 35.09
C ARG A 255 -10.15 3.57 35.50
N GLY A 256 -10.35 3.77 36.82
CA GLY A 256 -11.47 4.52 37.38
C GLY A 256 -12.46 3.71 38.23
N THR A 257 -13.49 4.40 38.71
CA THR A 257 -14.64 3.86 39.46
C THR A 257 -15.93 4.19 38.72
N GLY A 258 -16.89 3.25 38.66
CA GLY A 258 -18.20 3.45 38.02
C GLY A 258 -18.32 2.97 36.56
N ALA A 259 -19.54 3.03 36.01
CA ALA A 259 -19.95 2.39 34.75
C ALA A 259 -19.34 2.97 33.45
N GLY A 260 -18.49 4.00 33.54
CA GLY A 260 -17.89 4.73 32.41
C GLY A 260 -16.43 4.39 32.14
N LEU A 261 -15.97 3.21 32.54
CA LEU A 261 -14.58 2.77 32.35
C LEU A 261 -14.18 2.80 30.86
N ARG A 262 -13.17 3.60 30.51
CA ARG A 262 -12.50 3.58 29.20
C ARG A 262 -11.09 3.04 29.38
N HIS A 263 -10.75 2.01 28.59
CA HIS A 263 -9.46 1.33 28.64
C HIS A 263 -8.72 1.52 27.31
N PRO A 264 -8.13 2.70 27.04
CA PRO A 264 -7.29 2.84 25.87
C PRO A 264 -6.05 1.96 26.07
N ILE A 265 -6.02 0.82 25.39
CA ILE A 265 -4.83 -0.03 25.28
C ILE A 265 -4.03 0.51 24.09
N LYS A 266 -3.09 1.42 24.38
CA LYS A 266 -2.35 2.18 23.36
C LYS A 266 -1.62 1.28 22.38
N TRP A 267 -0.97 0.21 22.85
CA TRP A 267 -0.31 -0.72 21.94
C TRP A 267 -1.30 -1.37 20.97
N ALA A 268 -2.53 -1.65 21.41
CA ALA A 268 -3.54 -2.27 20.57
C ALA A 268 -4.08 -1.28 19.52
N THR A 269 -4.16 0.01 19.87
CA THR A 269 -4.47 1.09 18.92
C THR A 269 -3.36 1.22 17.88
N ASN A 270 -2.09 1.19 18.30
CA ASN A 270 -0.96 1.20 17.37
C ASN A 270 -0.97 0.00 16.42
N LEU A 271 -1.40 -1.19 16.87
CA LEU A 271 -1.58 -2.34 15.97
C LEU A 271 -2.69 -2.13 14.95
N GLU A 272 -3.81 -1.49 15.33
CA GLU A 272 -4.89 -1.15 14.37
C GLU A 272 -4.41 -0.12 13.34
N GLU A 273 -3.71 0.91 13.77
CA GLU A 273 -3.12 1.90 12.87
C GLU A 273 -2.05 1.26 11.96
N ALA A 274 -1.26 0.30 12.45
CA ALA A 274 -0.35 -0.47 11.61
C ALA A 274 -1.12 -1.26 10.53
N VAL A 275 -2.25 -1.87 10.88
CA VAL A 275 -3.11 -2.58 9.92
C VAL A 275 -3.63 -1.63 8.84
N GLU A 276 -4.08 -0.42 9.20
CA GLU A 276 -4.53 0.58 8.22
C GLU A 276 -3.41 0.99 7.25
N GLU A 277 -2.19 1.20 7.76
CA GLU A 277 -1.03 1.50 6.92
C GLU A 277 -0.62 0.32 6.04
N MET A 278 -0.76 -0.92 6.51
CA MET A 278 -0.55 -2.12 5.70
C MET A 278 -1.56 -2.20 4.55
N GLU A 279 -2.84 -1.94 4.80
CA GLU A 279 -3.87 -1.94 3.74
C GLU A 279 -3.65 -0.84 2.71
N LYS A 280 -3.16 0.34 3.14
CA LYS A 280 -2.74 1.41 2.22
C LYS A 280 -1.55 0.96 1.38
N ALA A 281 -0.55 0.31 1.99
CA ALA A 281 0.62 -0.21 1.29
C ALA A 281 0.25 -1.30 0.27
N GLU A 282 -0.65 -2.22 0.63
CA GLU A 282 -1.14 -3.28 -0.25
C GLU A 282 -1.88 -2.70 -1.47
N LYS A 283 -2.75 -1.70 -1.26
CA LYS A 283 -3.42 -0.97 -2.35
C LYS A 283 -2.42 -0.23 -3.25
N ALA A 284 -1.43 0.43 -2.66
CA ALA A 284 -0.38 1.12 -3.41
C ALA A 284 0.45 0.14 -4.24
N ALA A 285 0.79 -1.03 -3.68
CA ALA A 285 1.52 -2.07 -4.41
C ALA A 285 0.70 -2.65 -5.57
N ALA A 286 -0.60 -2.91 -5.36
CA ALA A 286 -1.49 -3.36 -6.43
C ALA A 286 -1.60 -2.31 -7.56
N HIS A 287 -1.72 -1.03 -7.20
CA HIS A 287 -1.75 0.05 -8.19
C HIS A 287 -0.41 0.17 -8.93
N ALA A 288 0.73 0.06 -8.23
CA ALA A 288 2.04 0.05 -8.86
C ALA A 288 2.16 -1.07 -9.89
N TYR A 289 1.68 -2.28 -9.57
CA TYR A 289 1.68 -3.40 -10.51
C TYR A 289 0.93 -3.07 -11.80
N VAL A 290 -0.27 -2.48 -11.70
CA VAL A 290 -1.04 -2.03 -12.88
C VAL A 290 -0.27 -0.98 -13.68
N LEU A 291 0.35 -0.01 -13.02
CA LEU A 291 1.15 1.03 -13.70
C LEU A 291 2.41 0.44 -14.36
N TYR A 292 3.04 -0.57 -13.77
CA TYR A 292 4.15 -1.29 -14.40
C TYR A 292 3.70 -2.05 -15.65
N GLN A 293 2.53 -2.68 -15.62
CA GLN A 293 1.97 -3.30 -16.82
C GLN A 293 1.67 -2.26 -17.91
N LYS A 294 1.14 -1.08 -17.53
CA LYS A 294 0.98 0.05 -18.44
C LYS A 294 2.31 0.49 -19.04
N LEU A 295 3.38 0.61 -18.24
CA LEU A 295 4.72 0.95 -18.74
C LEU A 295 5.24 -0.07 -19.76
N ASN A 296 5.05 -1.37 -19.51
CA ASN A 296 5.45 -2.41 -20.46
C ASN A 296 4.72 -2.26 -21.80
N ILE A 297 3.41 -2.03 -21.75
CA ILE A 297 2.59 -1.79 -22.95
C ILE A 297 3.08 -0.53 -23.69
N LEU A 298 3.28 0.58 -22.98
CA LEU A 298 3.76 1.83 -23.57
C LEU A 298 5.15 1.68 -24.18
N ASN A 299 6.04 0.90 -23.57
CA ASN A 299 7.37 0.62 -24.11
C ASN A 299 7.27 -0.15 -25.44
N HIS A 300 6.38 -1.16 -25.53
CA HIS A 300 6.13 -1.85 -26.79
C HIS A 300 5.47 -0.95 -27.84
N THR A 301 4.52 -0.11 -27.45
CA THR A 301 3.88 0.87 -28.34
C THR A 301 4.90 1.86 -28.88
N LEU A 302 5.82 2.34 -28.05
CA LEU A 302 6.91 3.24 -28.44
C LEU A 302 7.81 2.57 -29.49
N GLY A 303 8.19 1.31 -29.25
CA GLY A 303 8.99 0.53 -30.20
C GLY A 303 8.31 0.38 -31.55
N LYS A 304 7.00 0.08 -31.57
CA LYS A 304 6.21 -0.02 -32.81
C LYS A 304 6.06 1.32 -33.53
N ALA A 305 5.69 2.37 -32.80
CA ALA A 305 5.49 3.71 -33.37
C ALA A 305 6.76 4.25 -34.02
N ALA A 306 7.92 3.93 -33.46
CA ALA A 306 9.19 4.39 -34.00
C ALA A 306 9.84 3.47 -35.04
N ALA A 307 9.37 2.22 -35.16
CA ALA A 307 9.74 1.33 -36.27
C ALA A 307 8.79 1.46 -37.48
N ALA A 308 7.68 2.20 -37.35
CA ALA A 308 6.76 2.44 -38.45
C ALA A 308 7.49 3.15 -39.60
N PRO A 309 7.41 2.64 -40.84
CA PRO A 309 8.05 3.29 -41.97
C PRO A 309 7.45 4.68 -42.18
N THR A 310 8.31 5.67 -42.46
CA THR A 310 7.88 6.96 -42.99
C THR A 310 7.11 6.68 -44.28
N GLN A 311 5.79 6.67 -44.25
CA GLN A 311 5.07 6.93 -45.49
C GLN A 311 5.47 8.36 -45.85
N PRO A 312 6.01 8.59 -47.07
CA PRO A 312 6.04 9.94 -47.58
C PRO A 312 4.63 10.49 -47.39
N ILE A 313 4.51 11.74 -46.95
CA ILE A 313 3.37 12.52 -47.39
C ILE A 313 3.58 12.63 -48.90
N ALA A 314 3.19 11.59 -49.63
CA ALA A 314 2.62 11.82 -50.93
C ALA A 314 1.58 12.89 -50.63
N GLN A 315 1.75 14.08 -51.21
CA GLN A 315 0.58 14.90 -51.52
C GLN A 315 -0.48 13.90 -51.94
N SER A 316 -1.54 13.82 -51.16
CA SER A 316 -2.59 12.86 -51.34
C SER A 316 -3.15 13.08 -52.74
N ALA A 317 -2.58 12.41 -53.74
CA ALA A 317 -3.39 11.70 -54.70
C ALA A 317 -4.37 10.93 -53.81
N PRO A 318 -5.69 11.16 -53.92
CA PRO A 318 -6.67 10.57 -53.03
C PRO A 318 -6.43 9.07 -53.00
N ARG A 319 -5.80 8.61 -51.91
CA ARG A 319 -5.68 7.19 -51.66
C ARG A 319 -7.07 6.85 -51.20
N GLU A 320 -7.80 6.15 -52.07
CA GLU A 320 -8.99 5.41 -51.75
C GLU A 320 -8.73 4.69 -50.43
N THR A 321 -9.15 5.31 -49.35
CA THR A 321 -9.76 4.56 -48.27
C THR A 321 -10.79 3.69 -48.97
N GLN A 322 -10.74 2.38 -48.76
CA GLN A 322 -11.97 1.62 -48.67
C GLN A 322 -12.74 2.17 -47.45
N GLN A 323 -13.18 3.42 -47.55
CA GLN A 323 -14.50 3.79 -47.12
C GLN A 323 -15.38 3.00 -48.08
N THR A 324 -16.02 1.94 -47.62
CA THR A 324 -17.37 1.71 -48.12
C THR A 324 -18.05 3.06 -47.89
N PRO A 325 -18.36 3.84 -48.94
CA PRO A 325 -18.85 5.19 -48.75
C PRO A 325 -20.05 5.09 -47.82
N ALA A 326 -20.24 6.01 -46.87
CA ALA A 326 -21.43 6.05 -46.02
C ALA A 326 -22.76 5.96 -46.84
N LYS A 327 -22.68 6.19 -48.16
CA LYS A 327 -23.72 5.93 -49.14
C LYS A 327 -23.99 4.43 -49.44
N GLU A 328 -22.97 3.59 -49.60
CA GLU A 328 -23.14 2.13 -49.81
C GLU A 328 -23.68 1.43 -48.56
N LEU A 329 -23.17 1.76 -47.37
CA LEU A 329 -23.70 1.23 -46.10
C LEU A 329 -25.17 1.63 -45.89
N ARG A 330 -25.53 2.87 -46.24
CA ARG A 330 -26.90 3.37 -46.18
C ARG A 330 -27.80 2.72 -47.23
N GLU A 331 -27.32 2.49 -48.45
CA GLU A 331 -28.07 1.79 -49.50
C GLU A 331 -28.29 0.31 -49.16
N GLU A 332 -27.32 -0.35 -48.52
CA GLU A 332 -27.46 -1.73 -48.04
C GLU A 332 -28.47 -1.80 -46.87
N ALA A 333 -28.37 -0.90 -45.90
CA ALA A 333 -29.33 -0.81 -44.78
C ALA A 333 -30.75 -0.46 -45.25
N GLU A 334 -30.90 0.41 -46.25
CA GLU A 334 -32.18 0.73 -46.88
C GLU A 334 -32.75 -0.49 -47.63
N LYS A 335 -31.92 -1.27 -48.35
CA LYS A 335 -32.34 -2.53 -48.98
C LYS A 335 -32.81 -3.55 -47.94
N GLU A 336 -32.15 -3.66 -46.80
CA GLU A 336 -32.54 -4.55 -45.71
C GLU A 336 -33.91 -4.17 -45.10
N CYS A 337 -34.20 -2.88 -44.93
CA CYS A 337 -35.54 -2.44 -44.54
C CYS A 337 -36.57 -2.73 -45.65
N ASN A 338 -36.24 -2.45 -46.92
CA ASN A 338 -37.14 -2.62 -48.07
C ASN A 338 -37.54 -4.08 -48.37
N LYS A 339 -36.80 -5.07 -47.86
CA LYS A 339 -37.13 -6.51 -47.96
C LYS A 339 -38.28 -6.91 -47.02
N LYS A 340 -38.63 -6.08 -46.03
CA LYS A 340 -39.65 -6.38 -45.03
C LYS A 340 -41.01 -5.94 -45.54
N GLU A 341 -41.90 -6.91 -45.76
CA GLU A 341 -43.22 -6.67 -46.37
C GLU A 341 -44.37 -6.58 -45.35
N LYS A 342 -44.07 -6.68 -44.05
CA LYS A 342 -45.04 -6.58 -42.95
C LYS A 342 -44.63 -5.53 -41.92
N ASP A 343 -45.61 -4.81 -41.40
CA ASP A 343 -45.45 -3.77 -40.36
C ASP A 343 -44.73 -4.31 -39.11
N THR A 344 -45.11 -5.52 -38.67
CA THR A 344 -44.52 -6.17 -37.48
C THR A 344 -43.05 -6.55 -37.66
N GLU A 345 -42.63 -6.92 -38.87
CA GLU A 345 -41.23 -7.28 -39.18
C GLU A 345 -40.35 -6.04 -39.39
N CYS A 346 -40.96 -4.94 -39.84
CA CYS A 346 -40.34 -3.63 -40.04
C CYS A 346 -40.05 -2.94 -38.70
N THR A 347 -41.07 -2.82 -37.86
CA THR A 347 -40.99 -2.12 -36.56
C THR A 347 -40.16 -2.87 -35.52
N ALA A 348 -39.91 -4.16 -35.72
CA ALA A 348 -38.97 -4.92 -34.89
C ALA A 348 -37.50 -4.49 -35.06
N ASN A 349 -37.15 -3.82 -36.17
CA ASN A 349 -35.82 -3.22 -36.35
C ASN A 349 -35.87 -1.72 -36.03
N PRO A 350 -35.19 -1.24 -34.98
CA PRO A 350 -35.22 0.18 -34.59
C PRO A 350 -34.61 1.12 -35.65
N LYS A 351 -33.87 0.59 -36.64
CA LYS A 351 -33.33 1.38 -37.77
C LYS A 351 -34.34 1.58 -38.92
N CYS A 352 -35.48 0.88 -38.93
CA CYS A 352 -36.48 0.96 -40.01
C CYS A 352 -37.78 1.62 -39.53
N ILE A 353 -38.57 2.16 -40.47
CA ILE A 353 -39.89 2.75 -40.21
C ILE A 353 -40.90 2.29 -41.27
N TRP A 354 -42.12 2.00 -40.83
CA TRP A 354 -43.21 1.56 -41.69
C TRP A 354 -44.08 2.74 -42.15
N ASP A 355 -44.06 3.05 -43.44
CA ASP A 355 -44.91 4.02 -44.11
C ASP A 355 -46.24 3.37 -44.52
N ARG A 356 -47.29 3.69 -43.76
CA ARG A 356 -48.66 3.19 -43.99
C ARG A 356 -49.33 3.82 -45.21
N GLU A 357 -48.81 4.95 -45.69
CA GLU A 357 -49.38 5.73 -46.78
C GLU A 357 -48.71 5.44 -48.14
N ALA A 358 -47.59 4.72 -48.14
CA ALA A 358 -46.90 4.29 -49.36
C ALA A 358 -47.76 3.36 -50.23
N LYS A 359 -47.98 3.77 -51.48
CA LYS A 359 -48.67 3.00 -52.53
C LYS A 359 -47.66 2.38 -53.51
N PRO A 360 -47.93 1.19 -54.09
CA PRO A 360 -47.05 0.57 -55.09
C PRO A 360 -46.78 1.54 -56.25
N PRO A 361 -45.54 1.65 -56.74
CA PRO A 361 -44.39 0.77 -56.53
C PRO A 361 -43.49 1.13 -55.32
N LYS A 362 -43.87 2.11 -54.49
CA LYS A 362 -43.07 2.51 -53.32
C LYS A 362 -43.13 1.44 -52.23
N LYS A 363 -41.98 1.14 -51.61
CA LYS A 363 -41.86 0.18 -50.51
C LYS A 363 -42.39 0.78 -49.21
N LYS A 364 -43.06 -0.05 -48.42
CA LYS A 364 -43.71 0.36 -47.17
C LYS A 364 -42.78 0.35 -45.95
N CYS A 365 -41.67 -0.38 -45.98
CA CYS A 365 -40.66 -0.35 -44.92
C CYS A 365 -39.39 0.31 -45.44
N ILE A 366 -39.00 1.44 -44.84
CA ILE A 366 -37.84 2.25 -45.27
C ILE A 366 -36.90 2.53 -44.09
N LEU A 367 -35.67 2.96 -44.36
CA LEU A 367 -34.70 3.31 -43.30
C LEU A 367 -35.11 4.62 -42.60
N SER A 368 -35.11 4.62 -41.26
CA SER A 368 -35.47 5.79 -40.44
C SER A 368 -34.39 6.87 -40.49
N GLU A 369 -34.74 8.12 -40.20
CA GLU A 369 -33.77 9.24 -40.13
C GLU A 369 -32.72 9.05 -39.03
N GLU A 370 -33.03 8.30 -37.97
CA GLU A 370 -32.08 7.90 -36.93
C GLU A 370 -31.11 6.82 -37.44
N GLY A 371 -31.62 5.82 -38.16
CA GLY A 371 -30.80 4.81 -38.86
C GLY A 371 -29.85 5.45 -39.87
N LYS A 372 -30.27 6.53 -40.53
CA LYS A 372 -29.45 7.29 -41.50
C LYS A 372 -28.37 8.15 -40.84
N LYS A 373 -28.52 8.52 -39.55
CA LYS A 373 -27.52 9.28 -38.77
C LYS A 373 -26.48 8.36 -38.13
N ALA A 374 -26.88 7.17 -37.67
CA ALA A 374 -25.98 6.19 -37.06
C ALA A 374 -24.92 5.64 -38.04
N GLU A 375 -25.12 5.79 -39.36
CA GLU A 375 -24.18 5.35 -40.40
C GLU A 375 -23.27 6.51 -40.90
N LYS A 376 -23.29 7.68 -40.23
CA LYS A 376 -22.41 8.84 -40.53
C LYS A 376 -21.25 9.03 -39.54
N GLU A 377 -21.32 8.40 -38.36
CA GLU A 377 -20.23 8.31 -37.37
C GLU A 377 -19.46 7.01 -37.57
#